data_AF-A0A2T9X2G9-F1
#
_entry.id   AF-A0A2T9X2G9-F1
#
_cell.length_a   1.000
_cell.length_b   1.000
_cell.length_c   1.000
_cell.angle_alpha   90.00
_cell.angle_beta   90.00
_cell.angle_gamma   90.00
#
_symmetry.space_group_name_H-M   'P 1'
#
loop_
_entity.id
_entity.type
_entity.pdbx_description
1 polymer ?
#
loop_
_entity_poly.entity_id
_entity_poly.type
_entity_poly.pdbx_seq_one_letter_code
_entity_poly.pdbx_strand_id
1 'polypeptide(L)'
;MNKKERRVAVLVEGKEITAICVFRGQFLEHLFLGKSREEVLSQFNNSSVSKEITSTSPSNDLEEICRFIVEKISQKINKVNS
;
A
#
# COMPACT_ATOMS: atom_id res chain seq x y z
N MET A 1 -6.29 -27.34 2.88
CA MET A 1 -6.13 -26.53 4.10
C MET A 1 -5.91 -25.08 3.69
N ASN A 2 -6.98 -24.28 3.58
CA ASN A 2 -6.87 -22.84 3.35
C ASN A 2 -6.37 -22.17 4.62
N LYS A 3 -5.05 -22.14 4.82
CA LYS A 3 -4.45 -21.17 5.75
C LYS A 3 -4.84 -19.81 5.19
N LYS A 4 -5.78 -19.12 5.86
CA LYS A 4 -6.10 -17.72 5.57
C LYS A 4 -4.80 -16.94 5.73
N GLU A 5 -4.04 -16.76 4.65
CA GLU A 5 -2.83 -15.94 4.66
C GLU A 5 -3.20 -14.58 5.23
N ARG A 6 -2.44 -14.15 6.24
CA ARG A 6 -2.72 -12.91 6.95
C ARG A 6 -2.52 -11.75 6.00
N ARG A 7 -3.44 -10.78 6.05
CA ARG A 7 -3.29 -9.53 5.31
C ARG A 7 -2.47 -8.54 6.11
N VAL A 8 -1.52 -7.89 5.45
CA VAL A 8 -0.62 -6.89 6.02
C VAL A 8 -0.77 -5.61 5.22
N ALA A 9 -1.05 -4.50 5.89
CA ALA A 9 -1.08 -3.19 5.26
C ALA A 9 0.22 -2.44 5.56
N VAL A 10 0.82 -1.88 4.52
CA VAL A 10 2.05 -1.08 4.58
C VAL A 10 1.73 0.33 4.10
N LEU A 11 1.95 1.34 4.92
CA LEU A 11 1.86 2.75 4.53
C LEU A 11 3.24 3.24 4.11
N VAL A 12 3.36 3.77 2.90
CA VAL A 12 4.59 4.43 2.41
C VAL A 12 4.26 5.83 1.91
N GLU A 13 5.03 6.80 2.38
CA GLU A 13 4.92 8.20 1.97
C GLU A 13 6.02 8.50 0.93
N GLY A 14 5.61 8.70 -0.32
CA GLY A 14 6.47 9.17 -1.40
C GLY A 14 6.51 10.70 -1.47
N LYS A 15 7.31 11.24 -2.40
CA LYS A 15 7.46 12.70 -2.58
C LYS A 15 6.19 13.39 -3.06
N GLU A 16 5.42 12.74 -3.93
CA GLU A 16 4.23 13.33 -4.57
C GLU A 16 2.95 12.57 -4.27
N ILE A 17 3.08 11.29 -3.93
CA ILE A 17 1.97 10.41 -3.62
C ILE A 17 2.29 9.60 -2.37
N THR A 18 1.26 9.36 -1.58
CA THR A 18 1.25 8.40 -0.48
C THR A 18 0.53 7.14 -0.96
N ALA A 19 0.91 5.98 -0.40
CA ALA A 19 0.25 4.73 -0.71
C ALA A 19 0.07 3.82 0.50
N ILE A 20 -1.00 3.03 0.48
CA ILE A 20 -1.15 1.84 1.32
C ILE A 20 -1.15 0.62 0.43
N CYS A 21 -0.16 -0.25 0.60
CA CYS A 21 -0.10 -1.55 -0.04
C CYS A 21 -0.65 -2.61 0.91
N VAL A 22 -1.67 -3.35 0.48
CA VAL A 22 -2.18 -4.50 1.22
C VAL A 22 -1.67 -5.78 0.58
N PHE A 23 -0.90 -6.53 1.35
CA PHE A 23 -0.35 -7.81 0.95
C PHE A 23 -1.10 -8.96 1.59
N ARG A 24 -1.19 -10.07 0.88
CA ARG A 24 -1.61 -11.37 1.40
C ARG A 24 -0.51 -12.37 1.11
N GLY A 25 0.26 -12.73 2.15
CA GLY A 25 1.54 -13.40 1.93
C GLY A 25 2.51 -12.47 1.20
N GLN A 26 3.03 -12.90 0.04
CA GLN A 26 3.90 -12.09 -0.82
C GLN A 26 3.16 -11.36 -1.97
N PHE A 27 1.85 -11.58 -2.10
CA PHE A 27 1.07 -10.99 -3.20
C PHE A 27 0.50 -9.62 -2.79
N LEU A 28 0.69 -8.62 -3.65
CA LEU A 28 -0.02 -7.35 -3.53
C LEU A 28 -1.48 -7.55 -3.94
N GLU A 29 -2.39 -7.53 -2.97
CA GLU A 29 -3.82 -7.75 -3.19
C GLU A 29 -4.54 -6.42 -3.47
N HIS A 30 -4.19 -5.35 -2.75
CA HIS A 30 -4.76 -4.02 -2.96
C HIS A 30 -3.70 -2.92 -2.87
N LEU A 31 -3.94 -1.84 -3.61
CA LEU A 31 -3.11 -0.64 -3.60
C LEU A 31 -4.03 0.58 -3.51
N PHE A 32 -3.86 1.37 -2.46
CA PHE A 32 -4.52 2.67 -2.28
C PHE A 32 -3.49 3.76 -2.53
N LEU A 33 -3.85 4.76 -3.33
CA LEU A 33 -2.97 5.85 -3.73
C LEU A 33 -3.68 7.18 -3.49
N GLY A 34 -2.91 8.20 -3.13
CA GLY A 34 -3.43 9.53 -2.92
C GLY A 34 -2.34 10.56 -2.78
N LYS A 35 -2.71 11.84 -2.81
CA LYS A 35 -1.75 12.96 -2.70
C LYS A 35 -1.27 13.20 -1.27
N SER A 36 -2.00 12.66 -0.29
CA SER A 36 -1.73 12.90 1.12
C SER A 36 -2.10 11.69 1.95
N ARG A 37 -1.41 11.52 3.08
CA ARG A 37 -1.64 10.45 4.04
C ARG A 37 -3.09 10.32 4.48
N GLU A 38 -3.75 11.44 4.78
CA GLU A 38 -5.14 11.47 5.25
C GLU A 38 -6.11 10.93 4.20
N GLU A 39 -5.91 11.30 2.93
CA GLU A 39 -6.72 10.83 1.81
C GLU A 39 -6.61 9.30 1.66
N VAL A 40 -5.38 8.77 1.70
CA VAL A 40 -5.11 7.34 1.56
C VAL A 40 -5.65 6.56 2.75
N LEU A 41 -5.46 7.06 3.97
CA LEU A 41 -6.03 6.45 5.18
C LEU A 41 -7.55 6.45 5.15
N SER A 42 -8.18 7.53 4.69
CA SER A 42 -9.64 7.59 4.53
C SER A 42 -10.14 6.56 3.52
N GLN A 43 -9.51 6.44 2.36
CA GLN A 43 -9.84 5.42 1.36
C GLN A 43 -9.69 4.00 1.92
N PHE A 44 -8.57 3.75 2.61
CA PHE A 44 -8.29 2.45 3.21
C PHE A 44 -9.31 2.09 4.31
N ASN A 45 -9.60 3.01 5.23
CA ASN A 45 -10.56 2.78 6.33
C ASN A 45 -11.99 2.58 5.85
N ASN A 46 -12.36 3.20 4.72
CA ASN A 46 -13.67 2.97 4.09
C ASN A 46 -13.74 1.64 3.32
N SER A 47 -12.61 0.98 3.07
CA SER A 47 -12.57 -0.31 2.39
C SER A 47 -12.90 -1.46 3.34
N SER A 48 -13.55 -2.52 2.81
CA SER A 48 -13.78 -3.77 3.55
C SER A 48 -12.49 -4.45 4.00
N VAL A 49 -11.38 -4.18 3.29
CA VAL A 49 -10.05 -4.78 3.52
C VAL A 49 -9.47 -4.35 4.87
N SER A 50 -9.72 -3.11 5.31
CA SER A 50 -9.24 -2.59 6.60
C SER A 50 -9.67 -3.44 7.79
N LYS A 51 -10.87 -4.00 7.73
CA LYS A 51 -11.45 -4.87 8.78
C LYS A 51 -10.82 -6.26 8.83
N GLU A 52 -10.07 -6.63 7.78
CA GLU A 52 -9.46 -7.95 7.63
C GLU A 52 -7.93 -7.92 7.83
N ILE A 53 -7.36 -6.73 8.06
CA ILE A 53 -5.93 -6.60 8.38
C ILE A 53 -5.69 -7.15 9.77
N THR A 54 -4.75 -8.10 9.85
CA THR A 54 -4.23 -8.52 11.15
C THR A 54 -3.14 -7.51 11.50
N SER A 55 -3.24 -6.81 12.63
CA SER A 55 -2.21 -5.89 13.12
C SER A 55 -0.89 -6.64 13.31
N THR A 56 -0.10 -6.71 12.26
CA THR A 56 1.25 -7.25 12.24
C THR A 56 2.15 -6.16 11.72
N SER A 57 3.26 -5.94 12.41
CA SER A 57 4.35 -5.11 11.91
C SER A 57 4.75 -5.63 10.53
N PRO A 58 4.78 -4.77 9.50
CA PRO A 58 5.20 -5.20 8.18
C PRO A 58 6.67 -5.63 8.22
N SER A 59 7.01 -6.67 7.47
CA SER A 59 8.42 -7.02 7.27
C SER A 59 9.09 -5.95 6.41
N ASN A 60 10.39 -5.73 6.62
CA ASN A 60 11.18 -4.78 5.84
C ASN A 60 11.04 -5.04 4.33
N ASP A 61 10.98 -6.31 3.90
CA ASP A 61 10.78 -6.67 2.49
C ASP A 61 9.49 -6.11 1.88
N LEU A 62 8.36 -6.20 2.61
CA LEU A 62 7.07 -5.70 2.11
C LEU A 62 7.07 -4.16 2.06
N GLU A 63 7.78 -3.52 2.97
CA GLU A 63 7.97 -2.07 2.94
C GLU A 63 8.78 -1.65 1.72
N GLU A 64 9.91 -2.31 1.44
CA GLU A 64 10.75 -2.02 0.27
C GLU A 64 9.99 -2.25 -1.04
N ILE A 65 9.21 -3.33 -1.14
CA ILE A 65 8.36 -3.59 -2.31
C ILE A 65 7.32 -2.47 -2.49
N CYS A 66 6.62 -2.10 -1.42
CA CYS A 66 5.63 -1.03 -1.50
C CYS A 66 6.26 0.30 -1.89
N ARG A 67 7.42 0.64 -1.32
CA ARG A 67 8.19 1.84 -1.65
C ARG A 67 8.62 1.86 -3.10
N PHE A 68 9.16 0.75 -3.60
CA PHE A 68 9.55 0.62 -5.00
C PHE A 68 8.36 0.87 -5.95
N ILE A 69 7.18 0.34 -5.63
CA ILE A 69 5.96 0.58 -6.40
C ILE A 69 5.61 2.07 -6.41
N VAL A 70 5.61 2.72 -5.24
CA VAL A 70 5.33 4.16 -5.11
C VAL A 70 6.30 4.99 -5.94
N GLU A 71 7.59 4.68 -5.89
CA GLU A 71 8.60 5.38 -6.67
C GLU A 71 8.39 5.21 -8.18
N LYS A 72 8.09 3.99 -8.65
CA LYS A 72 7.83 3.73 -10.08
C LYS A 72 6.58 4.45 -10.57
N ILE A 73 5.53 4.52 -9.75
CA ILE A 73 4.31 5.25 -10.08
C ILE A 73 4.60 6.76 -10.13
N SER A 74 5.30 7.29 -9.12
CA SER A 74 5.69 8.71 -9.08
C SER A 74 6.54 9.11 -10.29
N GLN A 75 7.49 8.27 -10.69
CA GLN A 75 8.31 8.50 -11.90
C GLN A 75 7.47 8.52 -13.18
N LYS A 76 6.42 7.69 -13.28
CA LYS A 76 5.52 7.69 -14.43
C LYS A 76 4.63 8.94 -14.47
N ILE A 77 4.11 9.37 -13.32
CA ILE A 77 3.27 10.57 -13.23
C ILE A 77 4.07 11.81 -13.66
N ASN A 78 5.30 11.95 -13.18
CA ASN A 78 6.19 13.05 -13.61
C ASN A 78 6.44 13.07 -15.11
N LYS A 79 6.64 11.90 -15.73
CA LYS A 79 6.88 11.81 -17.18
C LYS A 79 5.67 12.20 -18.03
N VAL A 80 4.46 12.09 -17.50
CA VAL A 80 3.22 12.46 -18.21
C VAL A 80 2.93 13.95 -18.08
N ASN A 81 3.40 14.59 -17.01
CA ASN A 81 3.23 16.04 -16.76
C ASN A 81 4.39 16.90 -17.31
N SER A 82 5.36 16.29 -18.01
CA SER A 82 6.53 16.96 -18.59
C SER A 82 6.45 17.12 -20.10
#